data_AF-A0A662DY29-F1
#
_entry.id   AF-A0A662DY29-F1
#
_cell.length_a   1.000
_cell.length_b   1.000
_cell.length_c   1.000
_cell.angle_alpha   90.00
_cell.angle_beta   90.00
_cell.angle_gamma   90.00
#
_symmetry.space_group_name_H-M   'P 1'
#
loop_
_entity.id
_entity.type
_entity.pdbx_description
1 polymer ?
#
loop_
_entity_poly.entity_id
_entity_poly.type
_entity_poly.pdbx_seq_one_letter_code
_entity_poly.pdbx_strand_id
1 'polypeptide(L)'
;MQIAAEDPSPRGLLECVGSEAHGAWWSPRTSNPLGRPGEGRSEGSIPLRFRHLNRGEGLTDEDRTMADTDFIFRGNLSQTPLAEILATIHRHGVPGVMEFTRGEETRKLYFIDGDIIFATSSDRGMSLGDYLVTKGRITKAQHQVSSEEVARTPGRRHGSILVEMGFLRKEELGAAVREQVQDILWSLFNWSRGEVVFSVGVFRDDEVYKIKIPTPRAILSGCKHIADAKMVMSKLGGRSTVFSRGPRPDHLESLQLEMSEKAMLEVIDGRATLFDLCEKGPLNPGVNARLMYAFMYLQLVTREEVSSSGIRIQVKSN
;
A
#
# COMPACT_ATOMS: atom_id res chain seq x y z
N MET A 1 15.82 19.87 67.50
CA MET A 1 17.02 20.56 66.98
C MET A 1 17.38 19.85 65.68
N GLN A 2 16.75 20.10 64.52
CA GLN A 2 16.68 21.35 63.72
C GLN A 2 18.11 21.82 63.40
N ILE A 3 18.56 21.93 62.14
CA ILE A 3 18.07 22.72 60.98
C ILE A 3 18.69 22.11 59.67
N ALA A 4 17.89 21.82 58.62
CA ALA A 4 17.78 22.46 57.26
C ALA A 4 19.09 22.53 56.42
N ALA A 5 19.16 22.46 55.09
CA ALA A 5 18.24 22.57 53.94
C ALA A 5 18.87 21.72 52.78
N GLU A 6 18.35 21.49 51.57
CA GLU A 6 17.51 22.30 50.67
C GLU A 6 17.13 21.41 49.47
N ASP A 7 15.88 21.50 49.02
CA ASP A 7 15.38 21.05 47.70
C ASP A 7 15.11 22.34 46.90
N PRO A 8 15.37 22.37 45.58
CA PRO A 8 14.22 22.66 44.74
C PRO A 8 14.23 21.92 43.39
N SER A 9 13.07 21.35 43.07
CA SER A 9 12.60 21.15 41.69
C SER A 9 12.66 22.43 40.85
N PRO A 10 12.67 22.29 39.51
CA PRO A 10 11.61 22.98 38.78
C PRO A 10 10.92 22.10 37.73
N ARG A 11 9.59 22.22 37.72
CA ARG A 11 8.73 22.00 36.56
C ARG A 11 9.17 22.93 35.42
N GLY A 12 9.31 22.40 34.22
CA GLY A 12 9.52 23.19 33.00
C GLY A 12 8.81 22.53 31.82
N LEU A 13 7.75 23.18 31.34
CA LEU A 13 7.17 22.95 30.02
C LEU A 13 8.26 23.08 28.96
N LEU A 14 8.26 22.20 27.95
CA LEU A 14 8.92 22.49 26.68
C LEU A 14 7.84 22.62 25.62
N GLU A 15 7.57 23.89 25.34
CA GLU A 15 6.81 24.43 24.24
C GLU A 15 7.36 23.96 22.89
N CYS A 16 6.45 23.93 21.92
CA CYS A 16 6.77 23.90 20.50
C CYS A 16 7.64 25.11 20.15
N VAL A 17 8.91 24.89 19.83
CA VAL A 17 9.74 25.89 19.14
C VAL A 17 9.90 25.41 17.71
N GLY A 18 9.25 26.14 16.80
CA GLY A 18 9.51 26.02 15.37
C GLY A 18 10.94 26.47 15.08
N SER A 19 11.61 25.76 14.18
CA SER A 19 12.74 26.31 13.45
C SER A 19 12.90 25.55 12.16
N GLU A 20 13.00 26.34 11.11
CA GLU A 20 13.31 26.04 9.74
C GLU A 20 14.36 24.93 9.58
N ALA A 21 14.07 23.98 8.70
CA ALA A 21 15.07 23.11 8.11
C ALA A 21 14.73 22.94 6.63
N HIS A 22 15.61 23.48 5.79
CA HIS A 22 15.64 23.29 4.35
C HIS A 22 15.62 21.79 4.03
N GLY A 23 14.46 21.28 3.61
CA GLY A 23 14.28 19.92 3.14
C GLY A 23 14.28 19.87 1.62
N ALA A 24 15.23 19.15 1.03
CA ALA A 24 15.31 18.91 -0.40
C ALA A 24 14.09 18.10 -0.87
N TRP A 25 13.32 18.68 -1.78
CA TRP A 25 12.20 18.04 -2.47
C TRP A 25 12.77 17.14 -3.57
N TRP A 26 12.53 15.83 -3.53
CA TRP A 26 12.86 14.94 -4.64
C TRP A 26 11.70 14.92 -5.66
N SER A 27 12.03 15.05 -6.95
CA SER A 27 11.09 14.96 -8.08
C SER A 27 11.68 14.09 -9.18
N PRO A 28 10.92 13.11 -9.70
CA PRO A 28 10.93 12.90 -11.14
C PRO A 28 9.58 12.41 -11.71
N ARG A 29 8.94 13.29 -12.50
CA ARG A 29 8.59 13.06 -13.91
C ARG A 29 8.74 14.41 -14.59
N THR A 30 9.73 14.54 -15.47
CA THR A 30 9.95 15.76 -16.22
C THR A 30 9.04 15.78 -17.45
N SER A 31 8.07 16.69 -17.44
CA SER A 31 7.63 17.39 -18.65
C SER A 31 7.54 18.89 -18.32
N ASN A 32 8.51 19.60 -18.88
CA ASN A 32 8.71 21.05 -19.08
C ASN A 32 7.96 22.11 -18.20
N PRO A 33 8.65 23.13 -17.68
CA PRO A 33 8.07 24.16 -16.82
C PRO A 33 7.45 25.29 -17.63
N LEU A 34 6.34 25.87 -17.16
CA LEU A 34 6.06 27.32 -17.13
C LEU A 34 4.63 27.56 -16.59
N GLY A 35 4.55 28.14 -15.38
CA GLY A 35 3.31 28.66 -14.79
C GLY A 35 3.48 28.92 -13.29
N ARG A 36 3.46 30.19 -12.87
CA ARG A 36 3.59 30.61 -11.46
C ARG A 36 2.41 30.12 -10.60
N PRO A 37 2.62 29.87 -9.29
CA PRO A 37 1.58 29.32 -8.43
C PRO A 37 0.60 30.41 -7.97
N GLY A 38 -0.70 30.16 -8.17
CA GLY A 38 -1.76 30.78 -7.37
C GLY A 38 -1.93 30.00 -6.07
N GLU A 39 -1.99 30.70 -4.95
CA GLU A 39 -2.21 30.13 -3.62
C GLU A 39 -3.55 29.38 -3.56
N GLY A 40 -3.46 28.06 -3.41
CA GLY A 40 -4.56 27.20 -3.00
C GLY A 40 -3.99 26.11 -2.11
N ARG A 41 -4.28 26.18 -0.81
CA ARG A 41 -3.89 25.14 0.16
C ARG A 41 -4.59 23.83 -0.23
N SER A 42 -3.83 22.86 -0.74
CA SER A 42 -4.30 21.48 -0.90
C SER A 42 -4.21 20.77 0.45
N GLU A 43 -5.35 20.54 1.09
CA GLU A 43 -5.46 19.64 2.23
C GLU A 43 -5.23 18.18 1.79
N GLY A 44 -4.48 17.42 2.60
CA GLY A 44 -4.50 15.95 2.57
C GLY A 44 -3.26 15.21 2.04
N SER A 45 -2.10 15.87 1.86
CA SER A 45 -0.84 15.15 1.60
C SER A 45 -0.08 14.95 2.90
N ILE A 46 0.02 13.72 3.40
CA ILE A 46 0.99 13.40 4.46
C ILE A 46 2.37 13.44 3.80
N PRO A 47 3.28 14.36 4.16
CA PRO A 47 4.65 14.24 3.71
C PRO A 47 5.22 12.97 4.34
N LEU A 48 5.63 12.00 3.52
CA LEU A 48 6.47 10.90 3.96
C LEU A 48 7.75 11.52 4.56
N ARG A 49 7.78 11.69 5.89
CA ARG A 49 8.94 12.20 6.59
C ARG A 49 9.91 11.04 6.77
N PHE A 50 10.88 10.96 5.86
CA PHE A 50 11.99 10.03 5.98
C PHE A 50 12.94 10.50 7.09
N ARG A 51 13.33 9.59 7.98
CA ARG A 51 14.25 9.88 9.10
C ARG A 51 15.61 9.28 8.81
N HIS A 52 16.65 10.09 8.86
CA HIS A 52 18.05 9.62 8.84
C HIS A 52 18.37 8.94 10.17
N LEU A 53 18.92 7.72 10.14
CA LEU A 53 19.39 7.02 11.34
C LEU A 53 20.92 7.00 11.32
N ASN A 54 21.58 7.75 12.22
CA ASN A 54 23.04 7.75 12.32
C ASN A 54 23.55 6.49 13.05
N ARG A 55 24.61 5.91 12.48
CA ARG A 55 25.32 4.66 12.82
C ARG A 55 26.10 4.77 14.13
N GLY A 56 26.14 3.67 14.91
CA GLY A 56 27.23 3.37 15.84
C GLY A 56 28.34 2.58 15.15
N GLU A 57 29.59 2.79 15.56
CA GLU A 57 30.81 2.42 14.83
C GLU A 57 31.20 0.93 14.89
N GLY A 58 31.76 0.42 13.78
CA GLY A 58 32.61 -0.77 13.74
C GLY A 58 32.17 -1.89 12.78
N LEU A 59 32.29 -1.71 11.46
CA LEU A 59 32.02 -2.76 10.46
C LEU A 59 32.93 -2.66 9.21
N THR A 60 33.22 -3.79 8.57
CA THR A 60 34.28 -4.07 7.56
C THR A 60 33.91 -3.72 6.10
N ASP A 61 34.86 -3.85 5.16
CA ASP A 61 34.75 -3.41 3.75
C ASP A 61 33.61 -4.03 2.92
N GLU A 62 33.01 -5.17 3.31
CA GLU A 62 31.82 -5.73 2.64
C GLU A 62 30.55 -4.91 2.94
N ASP A 63 30.50 -4.20 4.08
CA ASP A 63 29.41 -3.28 4.45
C ASP A 63 29.45 -1.93 3.70
N ARG A 64 30.49 -1.69 2.88
CA ARG A 64 30.64 -0.45 2.10
C ARG A 64 29.81 -0.42 0.82
N THR A 65 29.33 -1.56 0.33
CA THR A 65 28.46 -1.60 -0.87
C THR A 65 26.97 -1.33 -0.55
N MET A 66 26.62 -1.23 0.74
CA MET A 66 25.27 -0.96 1.26
C MET A 66 25.24 0.32 2.11
N ALA A 67 25.92 1.37 1.64
CA ALA A 67 25.95 2.64 2.33
C ALA A 67 25.78 3.78 1.34
N ASP A 68 24.55 3.99 0.86
CA ASP A 68 24.04 5.36 0.77
C ASP A 68 22.51 5.41 0.63
N THR A 69 21.86 5.90 1.69
CA THR A 69 20.48 6.41 1.73
C THR A 69 19.32 5.40 1.67
N ASP A 70 19.17 4.55 2.69
CA ASP A 70 17.86 3.92 2.96
C ASP A 70 16.89 5.01 3.45
N PHE A 71 16.13 5.59 2.53
CA PHE A 71 14.93 6.33 2.88
C PHE A 71 13.90 5.34 3.43
N ILE A 72 13.75 5.29 4.75
CA ILE A 72 12.85 4.36 5.42
C ILE A 72 11.57 5.07 5.82
N PHE A 73 10.44 4.62 5.29
CA PHE A 73 9.13 4.91 5.87
C PHE A 73 8.76 3.81 6.87
N ARG A 74 8.18 4.21 8.00
CA ARG A 74 7.62 3.30 9.01
C ARG A 74 6.20 3.73 9.34
N GLY A 75 5.29 2.77 9.45
CA GLY A 75 3.90 3.02 9.79
C GLY A 75 3.20 1.77 10.27
N ASN A 76 1.88 1.86 10.46
CA ASN A 76 1.06 0.73 10.88
C ASN A 76 -0.23 0.67 10.07
N LEU A 77 -0.62 -0.53 9.65
CA LEU A 77 -1.83 -0.76 8.82
C LEU A 77 -3.14 -0.33 9.50
N SER A 78 -3.15 -0.24 10.84
CA SER A 78 -4.31 0.28 11.59
C SER A 78 -4.52 1.78 11.40
N GLN A 79 -3.45 2.53 11.10
CA GLN A 79 -3.48 3.97 10.89
C GLN A 79 -3.63 4.29 9.40
N THR A 80 -2.75 3.71 8.57
CA THR A 80 -2.70 3.93 7.12
C THR A 80 -3.03 2.62 6.41
N PRO A 81 -4.22 2.48 5.80
CA PRO A 81 -4.59 1.26 5.10
C PRO A 81 -3.68 0.96 3.91
N LEU A 82 -3.54 -0.33 3.57
CA LEU A 82 -2.69 -0.78 2.47
C LEU A 82 -2.96 -0.03 1.14
N ALA A 83 -4.23 0.20 0.81
CA ALA A 83 -4.62 0.89 -0.43
C ALA A 83 -4.01 2.30 -0.53
N GLU A 84 -3.95 3.03 0.59
CA GLU A 84 -3.36 4.36 0.67
C GLU A 84 -1.85 4.34 0.48
N ILE A 85 -1.18 3.38 1.14
CA ILE A 85 0.27 3.20 1.03
C ILE A 85 0.65 2.87 -0.42
N LEU A 86 -0.06 1.91 -1.03
CA LEU A 86 0.15 1.52 -2.43
C LEU A 86 -0.10 2.67 -3.40
N ALA A 87 -1.17 3.45 -3.20
CA ALA A 87 -1.47 4.61 -4.04
C ALA A 87 -0.36 5.66 -3.97
N THR A 88 0.23 5.85 -2.78
CA THR A 88 1.34 6.78 -2.55
C THR A 88 2.61 6.32 -3.27
N ILE A 89 2.99 5.04 -3.12
CA ILE A 89 4.16 4.45 -3.79
C ILE A 89 4.02 4.58 -5.32
N HIS A 90 2.85 4.24 -5.86
CA HIS A 90 2.56 4.32 -7.29
C HIS A 90 2.68 5.76 -7.82
N ARG A 91 2.05 6.71 -7.14
CA ARG A 91 2.03 8.13 -7.55
C ARG A 91 3.44 8.71 -7.66
N HIS A 92 4.32 8.35 -6.73
CA HIS A 92 5.68 8.84 -6.69
C HIS A 92 6.68 7.94 -7.46
N GLY A 93 6.22 6.81 -8.00
CA GLY A 93 7.06 5.89 -8.77
C GLY A 93 8.24 5.31 -7.99
N VAL A 94 8.12 5.19 -6.66
CA VAL A 94 9.26 4.89 -5.78
C VAL A 94 9.60 3.40 -5.84
N PRO A 95 10.82 3.01 -6.27
CA PRO A 95 11.26 1.62 -6.18
C PRO A 95 11.64 1.27 -4.75
N GLY A 96 11.42 0.01 -4.35
CA GLY A 96 11.73 -0.40 -3.00
C GLY A 96 11.10 -1.72 -2.59
N VAL A 97 11.22 -2.01 -1.30
CA VAL A 97 10.57 -3.15 -0.66
C VAL A 97 9.74 -2.65 0.50
N MET A 98 8.47 -3.04 0.49
CA MET A 98 7.57 -2.87 1.62
C MET A 98 7.47 -4.17 2.38
N GLU A 99 7.90 -4.17 3.62
CA GLU A 99 7.78 -5.26 4.58
C GLU A 99 6.60 -5.00 5.53
N PHE A 100 5.80 -6.03 5.74
CA PHE A 100 4.66 -6.03 6.65
C PHE A 100 4.88 -7.10 7.71
N THR A 101 4.75 -6.75 8.98
CA THR A 101 4.93 -7.68 10.09
C THR A 101 3.70 -7.69 10.99
N ARG A 102 3.15 -8.88 11.25
CA ARG A 102 2.01 -9.09 12.14
C ARG A 102 2.23 -10.35 12.98
N GLY A 103 2.61 -10.17 14.24
CA GLY A 103 3.04 -11.28 15.09
C GLY A 103 4.34 -11.87 14.54
N GLU A 104 4.35 -13.19 14.29
CA GLU A 104 5.48 -13.90 13.68
C GLU A 104 5.41 -13.95 12.14
N GLU A 105 4.31 -13.49 11.56
CA GLU A 105 4.10 -13.49 10.11
C GLU A 105 4.69 -12.23 9.48
N THR A 106 5.52 -12.39 8.46
CA THR A 106 6.14 -11.31 7.68
C THR A 106 5.84 -11.49 6.21
N ARG A 107 5.47 -10.41 5.52
CA ARG A 107 5.23 -10.39 4.07
C ARG A 107 5.97 -9.25 3.44
N LYS A 108 6.39 -9.41 2.19
CA LYS A 108 7.10 -8.36 1.45
C LYS A 108 6.46 -8.14 0.09
N LEU A 109 6.36 -6.89 -0.33
CA LEU A 109 6.02 -6.47 -1.69
C LEU A 109 7.22 -5.73 -2.28
N TYR A 110 7.58 -6.06 -3.51
CA TYR A 110 8.73 -5.50 -4.22
C TYR A 110 8.22 -4.59 -5.34
N PHE A 111 8.83 -3.41 -5.49
CA PHE A 111 8.36 -2.36 -6.40
C PHE A 111 9.45 -1.88 -7.35
N ILE A 112 9.07 -1.66 -8.62
CA ILE A 112 9.85 -0.95 -9.63
C ILE A 112 8.93 0.05 -10.33
N ASP A 113 9.36 1.31 -10.45
CA ASP A 113 8.58 2.41 -11.03
C ASP A 113 7.18 2.59 -10.39
N GLY A 114 7.06 2.22 -9.11
CA GLY A 114 5.79 2.24 -8.38
C GLY A 114 4.87 1.04 -8.63
N ASP A 115 5.23 0.13 -9.53
CA ASP A 115 4.49 -1.11 -9.83
C ASP A 115 5.03 -2.29 -9.03
N ILE A 116 4.13 -3.18 -8.59
CA ILE A 116 4.49 -4.40 -7.88
C ILE A 116 5.11 -5.37 -8.87
N ILE A 117 6.32 -5.86 -8.56
CA ILE A 117 7.04 -6.84 -9.38
C ILE A 117 7.08 -8.24 -8.77
N PHE A 118 6.90 -8.34 -7.45
CA PHE A 118 6.94 -9.60 -6.72
C PHE A 118 6.34 -9.49 -5.32
N ALA A 119 6.04 -10.63 -4.70
CA ALA A 119 5.62 -10.72 -3.31
C ALA A 119 6.17 -11.98 -2.64
N THR A 120 6.47 -11.91 -1.34
CA THR A 120 6.88 -13.06 -0.53
C THR A 120 6.15 -13.09 0.80
N SER A 121 5.98 -14.27 1.39
CA SER A 121 5.39 -14.47 2.71
C SER A 121 6.24 -15.45 3.52
N SER A 122 6.34 -15.24 4.84
CA SER A 122 6.92 -16.20 5.77
C SER A 122 5.92 -17.27 6.22
N ASP A 123 4.63 -17.10 5.89
CA ASP A 123 3.61 -18.13 6.11
C ASP A 123 3.96 -19.40 5.32
N ARG A 124 4.18 -20.50 6.04
CA ARG A 124 4.49 -21.82 5.44
C ARG A 124 3.38 -22.27 4.49
N GLY A 125 2.11 -22.01 4.82
CA GLY A 125 0.98 -22.33 3.94
C GLY A 125 1.00 -21.57 2.61
N MET A 126 1.78 -20.48 2.54
CA MET A 126 2.04 -19.71 1.33
C MET A 126 3.41 -20.00 0.72
N SER A 127 4.14 -21.02 1.18
CA SER A 127 5.35 -21.50 0.51
C SER A 127 5.00 -22.06 -0.88
N LEU A 128 5.93 -22.02 -1.85
CA LEU A 128 5.63 -22.48 -3.21
C LEU A 128 5.19 -23.95 -3.23
N GLY A 129 5.89 -24.82 -2.50
CA GLY A 129 5.55 -26.23 -2.42
C GLY A 129 4.16 -26.49 -1.83
N ASP A 130 3.84 -25.91 -0.67
CA ASP A 130 2.52 -26.07 -0.03
C ASP A 130 1.39 -25.45 -0.86
N TYR A 131 1.68 -24.33 -1.53
CA TYR A 131 0.76 -23.68 -2.45
C TYR A 131 0.42 -24.61 -3.63
N LEU A 132 1.42 -25.22 -4.26
CA LEU A 132 1.24 -26.14 -5.38
C LEU A 132 0.47 -27.40 -4.97
N VAL A 133 0.72 -27.93 -3.77
CA VAL A 133 -0.05 -29.06 -3.21
C VAL A 133 -1.51 -28.67 -3.01
N THR A 134 -1.76 -27.50 -2.40
CA THR A 134 -3.12 -26.98 -2.14
C THR A 134 -3.90 -26.78 -3.44
N LYS A 135 -3.25 -26.33 -4.51
CA LYS A 135 -3.86 -26.17 -5.84
C LYS A 135 -3.93 -27.49 -6.64
N GLY A 136 -3.47 -28.61 -6.09
CA GLY A 136 -3.48 -29.92 -6.75
C GLY A 136 -2.52 -30.04 -7.93
N ARG A 137 -1.52 -29.14 -8.05
CA ARG A 137 -0.55 -29.14 -9.15
C ARG A 137 0.59 -30.14 -8.94
N ILE A 138 0.89 -30.47 -7.69
CA ILE A 138 1.81 -31.54 -7.30
C ILE A 138 1.21 -32.35 -6.15
N THR A 139 1.64 -33.59 -6.00
CA THR A 139 1.25 -34.45 -4.88
C THR A 139 2.06 -34.14 -3.61
N LYS A 140 1.55 -34.54 -2.44
CA LYS A 140 2.29 -34.45 -1.16
C LYS A 140 3.62 -35.20 -1.21
N ALA A 141 3.66 -36.34 -1.89
CA ALA A 141 4.88 -37.14 -2.05
C ALA A 141 5.93 -36.40 -2.91
N GLN A 142 5.51 -35.81 -4.04
CA GLN A 142 6.38 -34.97 -4.86
C GLN A 142 6.89 -33.75 -4.09
N HIS A 143 6.03 -33.10 -3.32
CA HIS A 143 6.43 -31.98 -2.46
C HIS A 143 7.51 -32.42 -1.46
N GLN A 144 7.30 -33.52 -0.73
CA GLN A 144 8.26 -34.05 0.23
C GLN A 144 9.64 -34.30 -0.42
N VAL A 145 9.68 -35.02 -1.55
CA VAL A 145 10.94 -35.31 -2.27
C VAL A 145 11.64 -34.02 -2.73
N SER A 146 10.89 -33.08 -3.30
CA SER A 146 11.47 -31.81 -3.76
C SER A 146 11.99 -30.94 -2.61
N SER A 147 11.32 -30.94 -1.46
CA SER A 147 11.73 -30.19 -0.27
C SER A 147 12.98 -30.77 0.39
N GLU A 148 13.14 -32.09 0.38
CA GLU A 148 14.39 -32.74 0.80
C GLU A 148 15.57 -32.35 -0.10
N GLU A 149 15.35 -32.24 -1.41
CA GLU A 149 16.40 -31.79 -2.34
C GLU A 149 16.78 -30.32 -2.12
N VAL A 150 15.80 -29.44 -1.84
CA VAL A 150 16.07 -28.04 -1.45
C VAL A 150 16.96 -28.00 -0.21
N ALA A 151 16.67 -28.83 0.80
CA ALA A 151 17.46 -28.88 2.02
C ALA A 151 18.90 -29.38 1.79
N ARG A 152 19.11 -30.27 0.80
CA ARG A 152 20.43 -30.78 0.41
C ARG A 152 21.21 -29.81 -0.48
N THR A 153 20.54 -28.86 -1.14
CA THR A 153 21.16 -27.95 -2.10
C THR A 153 20.89 -26.47 -1.76
N PRO A 154 21.53 -25.93 -0.70
CA PRO A 154 21.36 -24.54 -0.29
C PRO A 154 21.60 -23.56 -1.45
N GLY A 155 20.73 -22.56 -1.57
CA GLY A 155 20.79 -21.54 -2.63
C GLY A 155 20.05 -21.92 -3.92
N ARG A 156 19.67 -23.19 -4.11
CA ARG A 156 18.82 -23.57 -5.25
C ARG A 156 17.35 -23.22 -4.97
N ARG A 157 16.67 -22.75 -6.01
CA ARG A 157 15.25 -22.35 -5.93
C ARG A 157 14.37 -23.60 -5.99
N HIS A 158 13.37 -23.70 -5.10
CA HIS A 158 12.46 -24.84 -5.07
C HIS A 158 11.74 -25.05 -6.41
N GLY A 159 11.33 -23.96 -7.07
CA GLY A 159 10.72 -24.01 -8.39
C GLY A 159 11.61 -24.66 -9.47
N SER A 160 12.92 -24.38 -9.50
CA SER A 160 13.81 -25.02 -10.48
C SER A 160 13.95 -26.52 -10.22
N ILE A 161 14.04 -26.92 -8.94
CA ILE A 161 14.11 -28.33 -8.54
C ILE A 161 12.84 -29.09 -9.00
N LEU A 162 11.66 -28.50 -8.82
CA LEU A 162 10.39 -29.10 -9.26
C LEU A 162 10.34 -29.32 -10.77
N VAL A 163 10.91 -28.41 -11.56
CA VAL A 163 10.97 -28.53 -13.03
C VAL A 163 11.99 -29.59 -13.45
N GLU A 164 13.18 -29.59 -12.85
CA GLU A 164 14.23 -30.57 -13.15
C GLU A 164 13.81 -32.01 -12.78
N MET A 165 13.06 -32.19 -11.70
CA MET A 165 12.47 -33.48 -11.31
C MET A 165 11.30 -33.91 -12.21
N GLY A 166 10.86 -33.06 -13.14
CA GLY A 166 9.72 -33.34 -14.02
C GLY A 166 8.37 -33.32 -13.33
N PHE A 167 8.27 -32.74 -12.12
CA PHE A 167 7.00 -32.62 -11.39
C PHE A 167 6.14 -31.45 -11.91
N LEU A 168 6.78 -30.46 -12.54
CA LEU A 168 6.11 -29.31 -13.17
C LEU A 168 6.83 -28.93 -14.46
N ARG A 169 6.08 -28.41 -15.45
CA ARG A 169 6.66 -27.72 -16.60
C ARG A 169 7.01 -26.28 -16.25
N LYS A 170 7.94 -25.68 -16.99
CA LYS A 170 8.40 -24.30 -16.75
C LYS A 170 7.25 -23.27 -16.86
N GLU A 171 6.32 -23.49 -17.78
CA GLU A 171 5.16 -22.63 -18.00
C GLU A 171 4.17 -22.75 -16.84
N GLU A 172 3.97 -23.96 -16.32
CA GLU A 172 3.10 -24.23 -15.16
C GLU A 172 3.66 -23.60 -13.89
N LEU A 173 4.98 -23.64 -13.70
CA LEU A 173 5.66 -22.94 -12.62
C LEU A 173 5.42 -21.43 -12.71
N GLY A 174 5.63 -20.83 -13.88
CA GLY A 174 5.42 -19.40 -14.07
C GLY A 174 3.97 -18.95 -13.80
N ALA A 175 2.99 -19.77 -14.19
CA ALA A 175 1.58 -19.53 -13.85
C ALA A 175 1.33 -19.64 -12.34
N ALA A 176 1.83 -20.70 -11.69
CA ALA A 176 1.64 -20.92 -10.26
C ALA A 176 2.29 -19.84 -9.40
N VAL A 177 3.51 -19.38 -9.74
CA VAL A 177 4.18 -18.27 -9.05
C VAL A 177 3.37 -16.98 -9.18
N ARG A 178 2.77 -16.72 -10.35
CA ARG A 178 1.90 -15.54 -10.55
C ARG A 178 0.65 -15.59 -9.67
N GLU A 179 -0.01 -16.74 -9.62
CA GLU A 179 -1.19 -16.95 -8.77
C GLU A 179 -0.83 -16.82 -7.29
N GLN A 180 0.30 -17.38 -6.85
CA GLN A 180 0.79 -17.29 -5.48
C GLN A 180 1.09 -15.83 -5.08
N VAL A 181 1.80 -15.07 -5.92
CA VAL A 181 2.10 -13.67 -5.68
C VAL A 181 0.82 -12.85 -5.56
N GLN A 182 -0.18 -13.12 -6.41
CA GLN A 182 -1.49 -12.50 -6.32
C GLN A 182 -2.22 -12.85 -5.01
N ASP A 183 -2.23 -14.12 -4.61
CA ASP A 183 -2.86 -14.58 -3.36
C ASP A 183 -2.20 -13.94 -2.12
N ILE A 184 -0.87 -13.79 -2.10
CA ILE A 184 -0.13 -13.06 -1.04
C ILE A 184 -0.56 -11.59 -1.00
N LEU A 185 -0.63 -10.95 -2.16
CA LEU A 185 -1.03 -9.54 -2.29
C LEU A 185 -2.47 -9.31 -1.83
N TRP A 186 -3.44 -10.12 -2.28
CA TRP A 186 -4.84 -9.95 -1.90
C TRP A 186 -5.07 -10.21 -0.41
N SER A 187 -4.36 -11.18 0.17
CA SER A 187 -4.49 -11.47 1.60
C SER A 187 -3.92 -10.35 2.49
N LEU A 188 -2.99 -9.52 2.00
CA LEU A 188 -2.55 -8.31 2.70
C LEU A 188 -3.66 -7.25 2.84
N PHE A 189 -4.62 -7.17 1.90
CA PHE A 189 -5.77 -6.25 2.03
C PHE A 189 -6.69 -6.61 3.21
N ASN A 190 -6.58 -7.82 3.74
CA ASN A 190 -7.33 -8.30 4.89
C ASN A 190 -6.55 -8.16 6.22
N TRP A 191 -5.35 -7.57 6.20
CA TRP A 191 -4.63 -7.22 7.42
C TRP A 191 -5.11 -5.85 7.93
N SER A 192 -5.83 -5.84 9.05
CA SER A 192 -6.31 -4.61 9.70
C SER A 192 -5.27 -3.93 10.60
N ARG A 193 -4.18 -4.65 10.92
CA ARG A 193 -3.08 -4.19 11.78
C ARG A 193 -1.79 -4.89 11.38
N GLY A 194 -0.67 -4.24 11.65
CA GLY A 194 0.67 -4.74 11.36
C GLY A 194 1.62 -3.58 11.16
N GLU A 195 2.88 -3.78 11.56
CA GLU A 195 3.95 -2.83 11.30
C GLU A 195 4.28 -2.85 9.80
N VAL A 196 4.57 -1.68 9.25
CA VAL A 196 4.96 -1.50 7.86
C VAL A 196 6.30 -0.78 7.83
N VAL A 197 7.25 -1.32 7.09
CA VAL A 197 8.54 -0.70 6.82
C VAL A 197 8.74 -0.69 5.31
N PHE A 198 8.96 0.48 4.73
CA PHE A 198 9.32 0.61 3.33
C PHE A 198 10.76 1.12 3.22
N SER A 199 11.60 0.32 2.57
CA SER A 199 12.99 0.68 2.25
C SER A 199 13.10 1.01 0.77
N VAL A 200 13.59 2.20 0.45
CA VAL A 200 13.84 2.64 -0.94
C VAL A 200 15.09 1.96 -1.50
N GLY A 201 15.04 1.53 -2.75
CA GLY A 201 16.18 0.89 -3.42
C GLY A 201 15.78 -0.25 -4.35
N VAL A 202 16.77 -0.89 -4.98
CA VAL A 202 16.58 -2.03 -5.88
C VAL A 202 16.99 -3.29 -5.14
N PHE A 203 16.01 -4.09 -4.70
CA PHE A 203 16.28 -5.18 -3.76
C PHE A 203 16.25 -6.59 -4.38
N ARG A 204 15.87 -6.73 -5.67
CA ARG A 204 15.91 -8.02 -6.39
C ARG A 204 16.05 -7.83 -7.90
N ASP A 205 17.25 -8.07 -8.43
CA ASP A 205 17.46 -8.14 -9.88
C ASP A 205 17.55 -9.60 -10.40
N ASP A 206 17.63 -10.57 -9.50
CA ASP A 206 17.89 -11.99 -9.76
C ASP A 206 16.61 -12.86 -9.90
N GLU A 207 15.42 -12.29 -9.67
CA GLU A 207 14.15 -13.01 -9.86
C GLU A 207 13.90 -13.31 -11.33
N VAL A 208 13.87 -14.61 -11.67
CA VAL A 208 13.59 -15.09 -13.03
C VAL A 208 12.17 -14.73 -13.49
N TYR A 209 11.23 -14.62 -12.54
CA TYR A 209 9.83 -14.29 -12.79
C TYR A 209 9.47 -12.93 -12.20
N LYS A 210 9.85 -11.84 -12.89
CA LYS A 210 9.33 -10.50 -12.58
C LYS A 210 7.88 -10.41 -13.05
N ILE A 211 6.93 -10.46 -12.12
CA ILE A 211 5.50 -10.33 -12.42
C ILE A 211 5.14 -8.87 -12.29
N LYS A 212 4.95 -8.17 -13.41
CA LYS A 212 4.49 -6.78 -13.36
C LYS A 212 2.98 -6.73 -13.09
N ILE A 213 2.60 -6.36 -11.87
CA ILE A 213 1.22 -6.06 -11.49
C ILE A 213 1.12 -4.54 -11.33
N PRO A 214 0.40 -3.84 -12.23
CA PRO A 214 0.20 -2.41 -12.10
C PRO A 214 -0.45 -2.08 -10.75
N THR A 215 0.17 -1.22 -9.95
CA THR A 215 -0.29 -0.96 -8.58
C THR A 215 -1.74 -0.45 -8.51
N PRO A 216 -2.23 0.42 -9.42
CA PRO A 216 -3.63 0.83 -9.42
C PRO A 216 -4.60 -0.32 -9.68
N ARG A 217 -4.22 -1.28 -10.54
CA ARG A 217 -4.98 -2.49 -10.79
C ARG A 217 -4.98 -3.41 -9.56
N ALA A 218 -3.85 -3.51 -8.85
CA ALA A 218 -3.78 -4.21 -7.56
C ALA A 218 -4.69 -3.58 -6.50
N ILE A 219 -4.80 -2.26 -6.43
CA ILE A 219 -5.70 -1.56 -5.50
C ILE A 219 -7.16 -1.88 -5.82
N LEU A 220 -7.59 -1.75 -7.09
CA LEU A 220 -8.96 -2.06 -7.49
C LEU A 220 -9.34 -3.53 -7.22
N SER A 221 -8.48 -4.46 -7.64
CA SER A 221 -8.72 -5.90 -7.45
C SER A 221 -8.62 -6.31 -5.98
N GLY A 222 -7.64 -5.80 -5.24
CA GLY A 222 -7.43 -6.12 -3.83
C GLY A 222 -8.56 -5.59 -2.94
N CYS A 223 -9.01 -4.34 -3.16
CA CYS A 223 -10.12 -3.77 -2.41
C CYS A 223 -11.42 -4.56 -2.57
N LYS A 224 -11.69 -5.13 -3.76
CA LYS A 224 -12.84 -6.03 -4.01
C LYS A 224 -12.84 -7.27 -3.10
N HIS A 225 -11.67 -7.70 -2.59
CA HIS A 225 -11.51 -8.89 -1.73
C HIS A 225 -11.44 -8.59 -0.23
N ILE A 226 -11.67 -7.34 0.20
CA ILE A 226 -11.69 -6.99 1.63
C ILE A 226 -12.92 -7.65 2.29
N ALA A 227 -12.70 -8.52 3.26
CA ALA A 227 -13.76 -9.22 3.97
C ALA A 227 -14.56 -8.28 4.89
N ASP A 228 -13.87 -7.39 5.60
CA ASP A 228 -14.49 -6.46 6.56
C ASP A 228 -15.10 -5.24 5.86
N ALA A 229 -16.37 -5.33 5.52
CA ALA A 229 -17.13 -4.22 4.93
C ALA A 229 -17.30 -3.04 5.91
N LYS A 230 -17.29 -3.25 7.23
CA LYS A 230 -17.42 -2.16 8.21
C LYS A 230 -16.18 -1.28 8.21
N MET A 231 -14.99 -1.90 8.13
CA MET A 231 -13.74 -1.17 7.98
C MET A 231 -13.77 -0.27 6.73
N VAL A 232 -14.17 -0.83 5.58
CA VAL A 232 -14.32 -0.09 4.32
C VAL A 232 -15.26 1.11 4.49
N MET A 233 -16.46 0.88 5.03
CA MET A 233 -17.47 1.92 5.22
C MET A 233 -17.02 3.02 6.18
N SER A 234 -16.35 2.68 7.28
CA SER A 234 -15.86 3.67 8.27
C SER A 234 -14.87 4.66 7.65
N LYS A 235 -14.16 4.26 6.60
CA LYS A 235 -13.22 5.08 5.85
C LYS A 235 -13.87 5.84 4.69
N LEU A 236 -15.13 5.60 4.36
CA LEU A 236 -15.86 6.31 3.29
C LEU A 236 -16.67 7.51 3.80
N GLY A 237 -16.95 7.56 5.10
CA GLY A 237 -17.73 8.64 5.72
C GLY A 237 -19.13 8.18 6.11
N GLY A 238 -20.02 9.15 6.33
CA GLY A 238 -21.40 8.91 6.73
C GLY A 238 -22.29 8.52 5.55
N ARG A 239 -23.50 8.04 5.85
CA ARG A 239 -24.50 7.66 4.83
C ARG A 239 -24.84 8.79 3.85
N SER A 240 -24.79 10.02 4.33
CA SER A 240 -25.08 11.25 3.57
C SER A 240 -23.86 11.86 2.88
N THR A 241 -22.67 11.26 3.00
CA THR A 241 -21.47 11.75 2.32
C THR A 241 -21.69 11.69 0.81
N VAL A 242 -21.47 12.81 0.12
CA VAL A 242 -21.61 12.90 -1.33
C VAL A 242 -20.23 12.80 -1.96
N PHE A 243 -20.15 12.09 -3.09
CA PHE A 243 -18.93 11.93 -3.86
C PHE A 243 -19.10 12.53 -5.25
N SER A 244 -18.03 13.16 -5.73
CA SER A 244 -17.93 13.66 -7.10
C SER A 244 -16.76 13.01 -7.82
N ARG A 245 -16.85 12.98 -9.16
CA ARG A 245 -15.75 12.57 -10.02
C ARG A 245 -14.84 13.77 -10.28
N GLY A 246 -13.55 13.57 -10.05
CA GLY A 246 -12.52 14.50 -10.48
C GLY A 246 -12.05 14.23 -11.92
N PRO A 247 -11.24 15.12 -12.50
CA PRO A 247 -10.46 14.77 -13.67
C PRO A 247 -9.58 13.56 -13.36
N ARG A 248 -9.35 12.72 -14.36
CA ARG A 248 -8.49 11.56 -14.21
C ARG A 248 -7.05 12.02 -13.89
N PRO A 249 -6.42 11.57 -12.80
CA PRO A 249 -5.04 11.93 -12.50
C PRO A 249 -4.05 11.38 -13.54
N ASP A 250 -3.01 12.15 -13.87
CA ASP A 250 -1.98 11.80 -14.87
C ASP A 250 -1.31 10.44 -14.58
N HIS A 251 -1.02 10.18 -13.30
CA HIS A 251 -0.41 8.91 -12.86
C HIS A 251 -1.32 7.68 -13.07
N LEU A 252 -2.58 7.88 -13.44
CA LEU A 252 -3.54 6.83 -13.77
C LEU A 252 -3.90 6.76 -15.24
N GLU A 253 -3.28 7.53 -16.15
CA GLU A 253 -3.64 7.54 -17.58
C GLU A 253 -3.66 6.14 -18.20
N SER A 254 -2.69 5.29 -17.89
CA SER A 254 -2.56 3.93 -18.43
C SER A 254 -3.52 2.91 -17.82
N LEU A 255 -4.23 3.24 -16.74
CA LEU A 255 -5.11 2.30 -16.04
C LEU A 255 -6.34 1.96 -16.90
N GLN A 256 -6.50 0.72 -17.31
CA GLN A 256 -7.72 0.30 -18.00
C GLN A 256 -8.75 -0.18 -16.98
N LEU A 257 -9.89 0.50 -16.87
CA LEU A 257 -10.99 0.08 -15.98
C LEU A 257 -11.81 -1.06 -16.61
N GLU A 258 -12.20 -2.03 -15.78
CA GLU A 258 -13.16 -3.07 -16.15
C GLU A 258 -14.56 -2.48 -16.37
N MET A 259 -15.43 -3.20 -17.08
CA MET A 259 -16.78 -2.72 -17.39
C MET A 259 -17.60 -2.36 -16.13
N SER A 260 -17.49 -3.19 -15.10
CA SER A 260 -18.15 -2.96 -13.80
C SER A 260 -17.59 -1.73 -13.06
N GLU A 261 -16.28 -1.49 -13.16
CA GLU A 261 -15.62 -0.32 -12.56
C GLU A 261 -16.03 0.97 -13.28
N LYS A 262 -16.12 0.94 -14.62
CA LYS A 262 -16.62 2.07 -15.42
C LYS A 262 -18.07 2.40 -15.08
N ALA A 263 -18.95 1.40 -15.07
CA ALA A 263 -20.36 1.58 -14.71
C ALA A 263 -20.51 2.20 -13.31
N MET A 264 -19.68 1.76 -12.35
CA MET A 264 -19.69 2.33 -11.00
C MET A 264 -19.22 3.79 -10.98
N LEU A 265 -18.20 4.18 -11.75
CA LEU A 265 -17.81 5.58 -11.86
C LEU A 265 -18.89 6.43 -12.55
N GLU A 266 -19.56 5.91 -13.56
CA GLU A 266 -20.54 6.66 -14.36
C GLU A 266 -21.74 7.16 -13.54
N VAL A 267 -22.17 6.41 -12.52
CA VAL A 267 -23.27 6.78 -11.64
C VAL A 267 -22.89 7.84 -10.59
N ILE A 268 -21.61 8.21 -10.47
CA ILE A 268 -21.13 9.21 -9.51
C ILE A 268 -21.25 10.59 -10.16
N ASP A 269 -22.23 11.37 -9.71
CA ASP A 269 -22.65 12.62 -10.33
C ASP A 269 -22.41 13.88 -9.46
N GLY A 270 -21.80 13.72 -8.28
CA GLY A 270 -21.63 14.82 -7.32
C GLY A 270 -22.88 15.13 -6.51
N ARG A 271 -23.93 14.29 -6.57
CA ARG A 271 -25.19 14.46 -5.82
C ARG A 271 -25.60 13.21 -5.07
N ALA A 272 -25.35 12.04 -5.66
CA ALA A 272 -25.66 10.76 -5.04
C ALA A 272 -24.89 10.60 -3.71
N THR A 273 -25.62 10.23 -2.66
CA THR A 273 -25.02 9.95 -1.35
C THR A 273 -24.31 8.60 -1.37
N LEU A 274 -23.39 8.38 -0.42
CA LEU A 274 -22.73 7.10 -0.23
C LEU A 274 -23.75 5.96 -0.06
N PHE A 275 -24.86 6.23 0.62
CA PHE A 275 -25.94 5.25 0.74
C PHE A 275 -26.57 4.92 -0.61
N ASP A 276 -26.89 5.93 -1.44
CA ASP A 276 -27.45 5.70 -2.77
C ASP A 276 -26.46 4.95 -3.68
N LEU A 277 -25.18 5.34 -3.67
CA LEU A 277 -24.13 4.69 -4.46
C LEU A 277 -23.94 3.21 -4.05
N CYS A 278 -24.04 2.90 -2.76
CA CYS A 278 -23.97 1.52 -2.29
C CYS A 278 -25.24 0.73 -2.67
N GLU A 279 -26.44 1.23 -2.38
CA GLU A 279 -27.68 0.45 -2.56
C GLU A 279 -28.18 0.38 -4.00
N LYS A 280 -28.02 1.47 -4.76
CA LYS A 280 -28.57 1.62 -6.13
C LYS A 280 -27.48 1.58 -7.20
N GLY A 281 -26.22 1.39 -6.80
CA GLY A 281 -25.11 1.21 -7.72
C GLY A 281 -25.28 -0.06 -8.58
N PRO A 282 -24.51 -0.19 -9.66
CA PRO A 282 -24.66 -1.26 -10.65
C PRO A 282 -24.30 -2.66 -10.13
N LEU A 283 -23.62 -2.78 -8.99
CA LEU A 283 -23.23 -4.05 -8.38
C LEU A 283 -23.93 -4.25 -7.03
N ASN A 284 -23.61 -5.35 -6.34
CA ASN A 284 -24.12 -5.53 -4.98
C ASN A 284 -23.54 -4.48 -4.00
N PRO A 285 -24.24 -4.15 -2.90
CA PRO A 285 -23.84 -3.05 -2.02
C PRO A 285 -22.44 -3.16 -1.43
N GLY A 286 -22.03 -4.38 -1.06
CA GLY A 286 -20.68 -4.60 -0.53
C GLY A 286 -19.58 -4.37 -1.58
N VAL A 287 -19.82 -4.74 -2.83
CA VAL A 287 -18.86 -4.50 -3.92
C VAL A 287 -18.83 -3.02 -4.31
N ASN A 288 -19.99 -2.36 -4.37
CA ASN A 288 -20.07 -0.91 -4.62
C ASN A 288 -19.24 -0.14 -3.58
N ALA A 289 -19.40 -0.44 -2.29
CA ALA A 289 -18.61 0.18 -1.22
C ALA A 289 -17.10 -0.03 -1.41
N ARG A 290 -16.66 -1.25 -1.75
CA ARG A 290 -15.23 -1.55 -1.98
C ARG A 290 -14.66 -0.83 -3.19
N LEU A 291 -15.45 -0.66 -4.26
CA LEU A 291 -15.05 0.15 -5.41
C LEU A 291 -14.95 1.63 -5.07
N MET A 292 -15.93 2.19 -4.34
CA MET A 292 -15.85 3.57 -3.85
C MET A 292 -14.58 3.80 -3.01
N TYR A 293 -14.25 2.83 -2.16
CA TYR A 293 -13.04 2.87 -1.34
C TYR A 293 -11.77 2.88 -2.20
N ALA A 294 -11.69 2.00 -3.20
CA ALA A 294 -10.57 1.99 -4.13
C ALA A 294 -10.46 3.29 -4.94
N PHE A 295 -11.59 3.79 -5.47
CA PHE A 295 -11.63 5.04 -6.24
C PHE A 295 -11.18 6.24 -5.41
N MET A 296 -11.54 6.29 -4.13
CA MET A 296 -11.14 7.36 -3.22
C MET A 296 -9.62 7.40 -3.04
N TYR A 297 -8.95 6.26 -2.78
CA TYR A 297 -7.47 6.24 -2.64
C TYR A 297 -6.74 6.43 -3.96
N LEU A 298 -7.35 6.03 -5.07
CA LEU A 298 -6.87 6.32 -6.41
C LEU A 298 -7.18 7.77 -6.86
N GLN A 299 -7.88 8.56 -6.05
CA GLN A 299 -8.30 9.92 -6.38
C GLN A 299 -9.09 10.02 -7.70
N LEU A 300 -9.82 8.96 -8.05
CA LEU A 300 -10.81 8.99 -9.13
C LEU A 300 -12.11 9.66 -8.66
N VAL A 301 -12.34 9.69 -7.35
CA VAL A 301 -13.47 10.36 -6.71
C VAL A 301 -13.00 11.12 -5.48
N THR A 302 -13.68 12.22 -5.18
CA THR A 302 -13.44 13.05 -4.00
C THR A 302 -14.73 13.20 -3.22
N ARG A 303 -14.62 13.42 -1.91
CA ARG A 303 -15.78 13.81 -1.11
C ARG A 303 -16.07 15.28 -1.39
N GLU A 304 -17.35 15.59 -1.57
CA GLU A 304 -17.79 16.97 -1.55
C GLU A 304 -17.72 17.46 -0.10
N GLU A 305 -17.06 18.60 0.11
CA GLU A 305 -17.21 19.31 1.36
C GLU A 305 -18.64 19.78 1.47
N VAL A 306 -19.26 19.54 2.63
CA VAL A 306 -20.54 20.17 2.92
C VAL A 306 -20.26 21.66 3.00
N SER A 307 -20.45 22.39 1.89
CA SER A 307 -20.53 23.84 1.95
C SER A 307 -21.62 24.10 2.97
N SER A 308 -21.27 24.62 4.14
CA SER A 308 -22.23 25.18 5.07
C SER A 308 -22.82 26.38 4.34
N SER A 309 -23.83 26.13 3.51
CA SER A 309 -24.72 27.16 3.01
C SER A 309 -25.30 27.80 4.25
N GLY A 310 -24.68 28.91 4.67
CA GLY A 310 -24.99 29.62 5.88
C GLY A 310 -26.49 29.81 5.94
N ILE A 311 -27.08 29.45 7.08
CA ILE A 311 -28.48 29.72 7.36
C ILE A 311 -28.63 31.25 7.29
N ARG A 312 -29.12 31.78 6.17
CA ARG A 312 -29.49 33.20 6.06
C ARG A 312 -30.80 33.37 6.80
N ILE A 313 -30.70 33.65 8.09
CA ILE A 313 -31.85 34.13 8.88
C ILE A 313 -32.12 35.56 8.40
N GLN A 314 -33.11 35.73 7.53
CA GLN A 314 -33.67 37.06 7.27
C GLN A 314 -34.51 37.45 8.48
N VAL A 315 -33.96 38.33 9.32
CA VAL A 315 -34.76 39.04 10.33
C VAL A 315 -35.49 40.16 9.59
N LYS A 316 -36.82 40.11 9.58
CA LYS A 316 -37.63 41.29 9.20
C LYS A 316 -37.52 42.30 10.34
N SER A 317 -36.85 43.42 10.08
CA SER A 317 -36.96 44.61 10.93
C SER A 317 -38.37 45.20 10.75
N ASN A 318 -39.11 45.28 11.85
CA ASN A 318 -40.33 46.07 11.99
C ASN A 318 -40.01 47.28 12.88
#